data_AF-A0A5R9AJS7-F1
#
_entry.id   AF-A0A5R9AJS7-F1
#
_cell.length_a   1.000
_cell.length_b   1.000
_cell.length_c   1.000
_cell.angle_alpha   90.00
_cell.angle_beta   90.00
_cell.angle_gamma   90.00
#
_symmetry.space_group_name_H-M   'P 1'
#
loop_
_entity.id
_entity.type
_entity.pdbx_description
1 polymer ?
#
loop_
_entity_poly.entity_id
_entity_poly.type
_entity_poly.pdbx_seq_one_letter_code
_entity_poly.pdbx_strand_id
1 'polypeptide(L)'
;MKKYVLLSVIAVCTLVFSSCSKDEDGVSGVSEVSIIGAWNLTALEATDGKSDTNFDGTSIPATFNAMGKDFDTVVTFSEEPQIVTSEGSYTTVLTTTILGETSTEEEEGEDFFESDEWRLGGSILYFGTGEEEVGFAITDLTDSKISLRYTLDETLDIFGATTSVSATYNMTLTR
;
A
#
# COMPACT_ATOMS: atom_id res chain seq x y z
N MET A 1 -35.30 49.07 -15.62
CA MET A 1 -34.96 49.76 -16.88
C MET A 1 -33.45 49.65 -17.11
N LYS A 2 -33.04 49.24 -18.32
CA LYS A 2 -31.70 49.34 -18.99
C LYS A 2 -30.44 49.00 -18.16
N LYS A 3 -29.78 47.84 -18.33
CA LYS A 3 -28.90 47.37 -19.45
C LYS A 3 -27.63 48.22 -19.70
N TYR A 4 -26.54 47.46 -19.86
CA TYR A 4 -25.24 47.72 -20.53
C TYR A 4 -24.11 48.30 -19.65
N VAL A 5 -22.81 47.96 -19.76
CA VAL A 5 -21.97 47.01 -20.55
C VAL A 5 -20.55 47.26 -19.99
N LEU A 6 -19.85 46.24 -19.46
CA LEU A 6 -18.67 45.57 -20.04
C LEU A 6 -17.39 46.42 -20.20
N LEU A 7 -16.36 46.11 -19.40
CA LEU A 7 -14.93 46.02 -19.75
C LEU A 7 -14.19 45.45 -18.52
N SER A 8 -13.94 44.14 -18.43
CA SER A 8 -12.77 43.41 -18.96
C SER A 8 -11.44 44.03 -18.53
N VAL A 9 -10.64 43.25 -17.78
CA VAL A 9 -9.22 42.91 -18.02
C VAL A 9 -8.54 42.48 -16.69
N ILE A 10 -7.78 41.36 -16.75
CA ILE A 10 -6.80 40.81 -15.76
C ILE A 10 -7.40 40.05 -14.56
N ALA A 11 -7.02 38.82 -14.23
CA ALA A 11 -6.16 37.82 -14.85
C ALA A 11 -6.55 36.45 -14.28
N VAL A 12 -6.57 35.47 -15.18
CA VAL A 12 -6.65 34.05 -14.87
C VAL A 12 -5.37 33.65 -14.14
N CYS A 13 -5.49 33.30 -12.86
CA CYS A 13 -4.50 32.51 -12.14
C CYS A 13 -5.08 31.12 -11.88
N THR A 14 -5.28 30.36 -12.96
CA THR A 14 -5.30 28.90 -12.86
C THR A 14 -3.85 28.45 -12.71
N LEU A 15 -3.37 28.39 -11.47
CA LEU A 15 -2.20 27.59 -11.16
C LEU A 15 -2.64 26.13 -11.18
N VAL A 16 -2.53 25.56 -12.38
CA VAL A 16 -2.41 24.13 -12.61
C VAL A 16 -1.12 23.69 -11.93
N PHE A 17 -1.22 23.20 -10.69
CA PHE A 17 -0.23 22.27 -10.15
C PHE A 17 -0.75 20.86 -10.44
N SER A 18 -0.70 20.48 -11.70
CA SER A 18 -0.57 19.07 -12.05
C SER A 18 0.80 18.63 -11.53
N SER A 19 0.82 18.14 -10.29
CA SER A 19 1.91 17.30 -9.80
C SER A 19 1.83 15.98 -10.57
N CYS A 20 2.36 16.01 -11.78
CA CYS A 20 2.71 14.80 -12.52
C CYS A 20 4.00 14.31 -11.88
N SER A 21 3.89 13.62 -10.75
CA SER A 21 4.94 12.73 -10.29
C SER A 21 5.05 11.64 -11.36
N LYS A 22 6.20 11.61 -12.01
CA LYS A 22 6.68 10.62 -12.98
C LYS A 22 5.76 9.40 -13.13
N ASP A 23 5.29 9.19 -14.36
CA ASP A 23 4.83 7.88 -14.81
C ASP A 23 5.98 6.89 -14.59
N GLU A 24 5.92 6.18 -13.48
CA GLU A 24 6.71 4.97 -13.25
C GLU A 24 5.97 3.84 -13.96
N ASP A 25 6.73 2.94 -14.59
CA ASP A 25 6.29 1.85 -15.48
C ASP A 25 5.15 1.01 -14.90
N GLY A 26 3.92 1.52 -14.95
CA GLY A 26 2.71 0.85 -14.54
C GLY A 26 2.27 -0.16 -15.59
N VAL A 27 1.75 -1.30 -15.16
CA VAL A 27 1.08 -2.24 -16.06
C VAL A 27 -0.03 -1.49 -16.81
N SER A 28 0.06 -1.47 -18.14
CA SER A 28 -0.92 -0.80 -18.99
C SER A 28 -2.14 -1.69 -19.24
N GLY A 29 -3.34 -1.09 -19.24
CA GLY A 29 -4.58 -1.81 -19.59
C GLY A 29 -5.21 -2.63 -18.47
N VAL A 30 -4.90 -2.31 -17.21
CA VAL A 30 -5.57 -2.91 -16.05
C VAL A 30 -7.05 -2.54 -16.03
N SER A 31 -7.91 -3.52 -15.74
CA SER A 31 -9.36 -3.31 -15.62
C SER A 31 -9.90 -3.98 -14.36
N GLU A 32 -11.00 -3.49 -13.81
CA GLU A 32 -11.60 -4.07 -12.60
C GLU A 32 -12.00 -5.54 -12.79
N VAL A 33 -12.50 -5.90 -13.98
CA VAL A 33 -12.85 -7.29 -14.33
C VAL A 33 -11.68 -8.26 -14.24
N SER A 34 -10.44 -7.77 -14.41
CA SER A 34 -9.23 -8.60 -14.22
C SER A 34 -8.82 -8.79 -12.76
N ILE A 35 -9.39 -8.02 -11.83
CA ILE A 35 -9.12 -8.10 -10.39
C ILE A 35 -10.22 -8.90 -9.66
N ILE A 36 -11.47 -8.79 -10.10
CA ILE A 36 -12.62 -9.46 -9.50
C ILE A 36 -12.43 -10.99 -9.46
N GLY A 37 -12.76 -11.59 -8.31
CA GLY A 37 -12.66 -13.02 -8.07
C GLY A 37 -11.91 -13.38 -6.79
N ALA A 38 -11.76 -14.68 -6.57
CA ALA A 38 -11.01 -15.24 -5.45
C ALA A 38 -9.57 -15.57 -5.88
N TRP A 39 -8.61 -15.20 -5.03
CA TRP A 39 -7.19 -15.38 -5.27
C TRP A 39 -6.50 -15.92 -4.01
N ASN A 40 -5.65 -16.91 -4.16
CA ASN A 40 -4.81 -17.42 -3.09
C ASN A 40 -3.61 -16.51 -2.89
N LEU A 41 -3.35 -16.11 -1.66
CA LEU A 41 -2.07 -15.50 -1.29
C LEU A 41 -0.96 -16.54 -1.45
N THR A 42 0.09 -16.20 -2.19
CA THR A 42 1.21 -17.13 -2.45
C THR A 42 2.57 -16.53 -2.20
N ALA A 43 2.66 -15.22 -2.05
CA ALA A 43 3.84 -14.55 -1.55
C ALA A 43 3.46 -13.29 -0.80
N LEU A 44 4.14 -13.07 0.33
CA LEU A 44 4.13 -11.83 1.09
C LEU A 44 5.55 -11.60 1.58
N GLU A 45 6.10 -10.42 1.33
CA GLU A 45 7.42 -10.06 1.82
C GLU A 45 7.52 -8.57 2.13
N ALA A 46 8.36 -8.23 3.11
CA ALA A 46 8.84 -6.88 3.35
C ALA A 46 10.36 -6.86 3.22
N THR A 47 10.87 -6.05 2.29
CA THR A 47 12.30 -5.89 2.03
C THR A 47 12.76 -4.48 2.36
N ASP A 48 14.08 -4.34 2.53
CA ASP A 48 14.75 -3.06 2.78
C ASP A 48 14.20 -2.30 4.00
N GLY A 49 13.61 -3.04 4.95
CA GLY A 49 13.02 -2.50 6.16
C GLY A 49 14.06 -1.83 7.02
N LYS A 50 13.82 -0.56 7.34
CA LYS A 50 14.65 0.27 8.22
C LYS A 50 13.74 1.00 9.18
N SER A 51 14.20 1.15 10.40
CA SER A 51 13.64 2.12 11.33
C SER A 51 14.76 2.85 12.07
N ASP A 52 14.49 4.10 12.41
CA ASP A 52 15.33 4.89 13.29
C ASP A 52 14.44 5.50 14.37
N THR A 53 14.66 5.09 15.61
CA THR A 53 13.94 5.67 16.76
C THR A 53 14.85 6.65 17.47
N ASN A 54 14.46 7.92 17.47
CA ASN A 54 15.12 8.96 18.23
C ASN A 54 14.43 9.13 19.58
N PHE A 55 15.15 8.86 20.66
CA PHE A 55 14.70 9.11 22.02
C PHE A 55 15.76 9.92 22.78
N ASP A 56 15.35 11.08 23.29
CA ASP A 56 16.23 12.00 24.03
C ASP A 56 17.54 12.34 23.28
N GLY A 57 17.44 12.53 21.95
CA GLY A 57 18.58 12.85 21.08
C GLY A 57 19.47 11.65 20.74
N THR A 58 19.16 10.46 21.23
CA THR A 58 19.85 9.20 20.88
C THR A 58 19.08 8.49 19.78
N SER A 59 19.73 8.24 18.64
CA SER A 59 19.17 7.43 17.56
C SER A 59 19.49 5.95 17.78
N ILE A 60 18.46 5.13 17.63
CA ILE A 60 18.51 3.67 17.73
C ILE A 60 18.07 3.13 16.36
N PRO A 61 19.03 2.84 15.47
CA PRO A 61 18.72 2.29 14.15
C PRO A 61 18.43 0.79 14.26
N ALA A 62 17.47 0.34 13.48
CA ALA A 62 17.15 -1.06 13.26
C ALA A 62 16.91 -1.35 11.79
N THR A 63 17.11 -2.59 11.39
CA THR A 63 16.71 -3.10 10.09
C THR A 63 15.81 -4.31 10.27
N PHE A 64 14.86 -4.50 9.37
CA PHE A 64 14.00 -5.67 9.39
C PHE A 64 13.73 -6.20 7.98
N ASN A 65 13.40 -7.47 7.90
CA ASN A 65 12.73 -8.07 6.75
C ASN A 65 11.64 -9.01 7.25
N ALA A 66 10.64 -9.25 6.41
CA ALA A 66 9.57 -10.19 6.70
C ALA A 66 9.33 -11.08 5.49
N MET A 67 9.14 -12.38 5.72
CA MET A 67 8.82 -13.35 4.68
C MET A 67 7.64 -14.22 5.11
N GLY A 68 6.60 -14.23 4.30
CA GLY A 68 5.44 -15.09 4.49
C GLY A 68 5.72 -16.54 4.07
N LYS A 69 5.09 -17.48 4.77
CA LYS A 69 5.07 -18.92 4.47
C LYS A 69 3.74 -19.52 4.93
N ASP A 70 3.55 -20.81 4.65
CA ASP A 70 2.40 -21.59 5.13
C ASP A 70 1.05 -20.93 4.79
N PHE A 71 0.93 -20.43 3.56
CA PHE A 71 -0.26 -19.70 3.10
C PHE A 71 -1.46 -20.63 2.92
N ASP A 72 -2.53 -20.31 3.63
CA ASP A 72 -3.89 -20.83 3.46
C ASP A 72 -4.89 -19.65 3.47
N THR A 73 -4.53 -18.56 2.81
CA THR A 73 -5.33 -17.33 2.75
C THR A 73 -5.93 -17.14 1.35
N VAL A 74 -7.23 -16.87 1.30
CA VAL A 74 -7.97 -16.50 0.08
C VAL A 74 -8.42 -15.05 0.19
N VAL A 75 -8.08 -14.24 -0.82
CA VAL A 75 -8.51 -12.84 -0.98
C VAL A 75 -9.58 -12.78 -2.07
N THR A 76 -10.74 -12.22 -1.76
CA THR A 76 -11.88 -12.13 -2.68
C THR A 76 -12.24 -10.68 -2.97
N PHE A 77 -12.21 -10.30 -4.24
CA PHE A 77 -12.67 -9.00 -4.73
C PHE A 77 -14.07 -9.14 -5.35
N SER A 78 -15.05 -8.37 -4.86
CA SER A 78 -16.41 -8.30 -5.42
C SER A 78 -16.73 -6.93 -6.02
N GLU A 79 -17.73 -6.90 -6.91
CA GLU A 79 -18.19 -5.68 -7.61
C GLU A 79 -19.47 -5.09 -6.95
N GLU A 80 -20.35 -5.93 -6.42
CA GLU A 80 -21.62 -5.51 -5.80
C GLU A 80 -21.87 -6.25 -4.46
N PRO A 81 -21.51 -5.64 -3.31
CA PRO A 81 -20.81 -4.36 -3.15
C PRO A 81 -19.34 -4.44 -3.59
N GLN A 82 -18.73 -3.29 -3.89
CA GLN A 82 -17.33 -3.21 -4.31
C GLN A 82 -16.39 -3.31 -3.10
N ILE A 83 -16.22 -4.53 -2.59
CA ILE A 83 -15.44 -4.83 -1.37
C ILE A 83 -14.41 -5.93 -1.62
N VAL A 84 -13.37 -5.92 -0.78
CA VAL A 84 -12.38 -6.98 -0.68
C VAL A 84 -12.48 -7.60 0.71
N THR A 85 -12.42 -8.92 0.75
CA THR A 85 -12.34 -9.70 1.99
C THR A 85 -11.18 -10.67 1.89
N SER A 86 -10.62 -11.07 3.02
CA SER A 86 -9.72 -12.21 3.10
C SER A 86 -10.16 -13.16 4.19
N GLU A 87 -9.95 -14.45 3.95
CA GLU A 87 -10.17 -15.48 4.95
C GLU A 87 -8.98 -16.44 4.97
N GLY A 88 -8.65 -16.92 6.16
CA GLY A 88 -7.66 -17.97 6.38
C GLY A 88 -6.42 -17.48 7.11
N SER A 89 -5.29 -18.17 6.92
CA SER A 89 -4.08 -17.88 7.70
C SER A 89 -2.80 -17.95 6.88
N TYR A 90 -1.74 -17.41 7.47
CA TYR A 90 -0.37 -17.45 6.97
C TYR A 90 0.59 -17.25 8.15
N THR A 91 1.86 -17.58 7.96
CA THR A 91 2.90 -17.30 8.95
C THR A 91 3.89 -16.31 8.38
N THR A 92 4.22 -15.27 9.14
CA THR A 92 5.28 -14.33 8.79
C THR A 92 6.52 -14.61 9.63
N VAL A 93 7.66 -14.76 8.96
CA VAL A 93 8.97 -14.83 9.61
C VAL A 93 9.58 -13.44 9.59
N LEU A 94 9.60 -12.76 10.73
CA LEU A 94 10.18 -11.45 10.92
C LEU A 94 11.63 -11.59 11.41
N THR A 95 12.59 -11.05 10.67
CA THR A 95 13.97 -10.92 11.14
C THR A 95 14.28 -9.46 11.40
N THR A 96 14.67 -9.14 12.62
CA THR A 96 14.99 -7.78 13.05
C THR A 96 16.43 -7.73 13.55
N THR A 97 17.16 -6.67 13.19
CA THR A 97 18.51 -6.40 13.69
C THR A 97 18.55 -5.05 14.37
N ILE A 98 18.88 -5.04 15.66
CA ILE A 98 18.99 -3.84 16.49
C ILE A 98 20.39 -3.81 17.09
N LEU A 99 21.12 -2.70 16.92
CA LEU A 99 22.48 -2.54 17.47
C LEU A 99 23.47 -3.68 17.10
N GLY A 100 23.25 -4.33 15.94
CA GLY A 100 24.07 -5.43 15.45
C GLY A 100 23.68 -6.82 15.98
N GLU A 101 22.69 -6.92 16.85
CA GLU A 101 22.10 -8.18 17.29
C GLU A 101 20.87 -8.51 16.46
N THR A 102 20.79 -9.74 15.94
CA THR A 102 19.69 -10.21 15.10
C THR A 102 18.81 -11.20 15.87
N SER A 103 17.49 -10.99 15.81
CA SER A 103 16.45 -11.93 16.26
C SER A 103 15.55 -12.31 15.09
N THR A 104 15.04 -13.54 15.11
CA THR A 104 14.04 -14.02 14.15
C THR A 104 12.87 -14.61 14.93
N GLU A 105 11.68 -14.13 14.60
CA GLU A 105 10.42 -14.50 15.24
C GLU A 105 9.41 -14.92 14.16
N GLU A 106 8.54 -15.87 14.50
CA GLU A 106 7.44 -16.28 13.63
C GLU A 106 6.13 -15.81 14.27
N GLU A 107 5.32 -15.13 13.48
CA GLU A 107 4.02 -14.61 13.88
C GLU A 107 2.96 -15.18 12.95
N GLU A 108 1.93 -15.78 13.52
CA GLU A 108 0.75 -16.21 12.77
C GLU A 108 -0.10 -14.98 12.43
N GLY A 109 -0.40 -14.83 11.15
CA GLY A 109 -1.33 -13.84 10.64
C GLY A 109 -2.65 -14.49 10.26
N GLU A 110 -3.73 -13.79 10.57
CA GLU A 110 -5.09 -14.10 10.13
C GLU A 110 -5.60 -12.89 9.34
N ASP A 111 -6.53 -13.12 8.43
CA ASP A 111 -7.39 -12.12 7.76
C ASP A 111 -6.75 -10.72 7.52
N PHE A 112 -6.20 -10.47 6.33
CA PHE A 112 -5.69 -9.15 5.91
C PHE A 112 -6.76 -8.07 5.80
N PHE A 113 -7.94 -8.44 5.31
CA PHE A 113 -9.05 -7.57 4.98
C PHE A 113 -10.32 -8.15 5.60
N GLU A 114 -10.89 -7.46 6.58
CA GLU A 114 -12.16 -7.88 7.19
C GLU A 114 -13.33 -7.69 6.20
N SER A 115 -13.43 -6.50 5.59
CA SER A 115 -14.37 -6.15 4.51
C SER A 115 -14.14 -4.69 4.09
N ASP A 116 -13.08 -4.43 3.35
CA ASP A 116 -12.72 -3.06 2.94
C ASP A 116 -13.29 -2.70 1.57
N GLU A 117 -13.65 -1.44 1.37
CA GLU A 117 -13.91 -0.93 0.01
C GLU A 117 -12.62 -1.00 -0.82
N TRP A 118 -12.74 -1.29 -2.11
CA TRP A 118 -11.60 -1.20 -3.02
C TRP A 118 -11.97 -0.44 -4.28
N ARG A 119 -10.99 0.21 -4.90
CA ARG A 119 -11.14 0.82 -6.22
C ARG A 119 -9.85 0.76 -7.02
N LEU A 120 -9.99 0.76 -8.34
CA LEU A 120 -8.86 0.84 -9.26
C LEU A 120 -8.66 2.28 -9.75
N GLY A 121 -7.44 2.80 -9.61
CA GLY A 121 -7.03 4.10 -10.17
C GLY A 121 -5.78 3.94 -11.03
N GLY A 122 -5.96 3.76 -12.35
CA GLY A 122 -4.84 3.48 -13.25
C GLY A 122 -4.21 2.11 -12.94
N SER A 123 -2.95 2.11 -12.53
CA SER A 123 -2.22 0.90 -12.08
C SER A 123 -2.10 0.81 -10.55
N ILE A 124 -2.93 1.54 -9.80
CA ILE A 124 -2.94 1.51 -8.34
C ILE A 124 -4.26 0.93 -7.87
N LEU A 125 -4.18 -0.10 -7.03
CA LEU A 125 -5.31 -0.69 -6.32
C LEU A 125 -5.40 -0.05 -4.94
N TYR A 126 -6.52 0.58 -4.67
CA TYR A 126 -6.76 1.29 -3.42
C TYR A 126 -7.69 0.47 -2.53
N PHE A 127 -7.40 0.48 -1.23
CA PHE A 127 -8.20 -0.18 -0.19
C PHE A 127 -8.60 0.83 0.89
N GLY A 128 -9.83 0.73 1.40
CA GLY A 128 -10.38 1.67 2.38
C GLY A 128 -11.17 2.81 1.73
N THR A 129 -11.49 3.85 2.51
CA THR A 129 -12.32 4.97 2.04
C THR A 129 -11.75 6.34 2.42
N GLY A 130 -11.93 7.32 1.55
CA GLY A 130 -11.62 8.71 1.84
C GLY A 130 -10.14 8.96 2.16
N GLU A 131 -9.86 9.51 3.34
CA GLU A 131 -8.51 9.85 3.78
C GLU A 131 -7.73 8.65 4.37
N GLU A 132 -8.41 7.53 4.65
CA GLU A 132 -7.82 6.31 5.20
C GLU A 132 -7.45 5.30 4.10
N GLU A 133 -7.55 5.72 2.84
CA GLU A 133 -7.33 4.85 1.71
C GLU A 133 -5.83 4.60 1.46
N VAL A 134 -5.46 3.33 1.32
CA VAL A 134 -4.08 2.89 1.07
C VAL A 134 -3.95 2.37 -0.35
N GLY A 135 -2.98 2.91 -1.10
CA GLY A 135 -2.73 2.54 -2.50
C GLY A 135 -1.58 1.56 -2.67
N PHE A 136 -1.84 0.46 -3.38
CA PHE A 136 -0.86 -0.55 -3.79
C PHE A 136 -0.64 -0.49 -5.29
N ALA A 137 0.62 -0.33 -5.72
CA ALA A 137 0.97 -0.38 -7.13
C ALA A 137 0.86 -1.80 -7.68
N ILE A 138 0.17 -1.97 -8.80
CA ILE A 138 0.12 -3.23 -9.55
C ILE A 138 1.39 -3.33 -10.38
N THR A 139 2.26 -4.26 -10.01
CA THR A 139 3.56 -4.49 -10.66
C THR A 139 3.52 -5.61 -11.69
N ASP A 140 2.56 -6.52 -11.58
CA ASP A 140 2.29 -7.58 -12.56
C ASP A 140 0.80 -7.94 -12.49
N LEU A 141 0.18 -8.15 -13.65
CA LEU A 141 -1.21 -8.58 -13.76
C LEU A 141 -1.41 -9.48 -14.97
N THR A 142 -1.93 -10.67 -14.71
CA THR A 142 -2.28 -11.67 -15.71
C THR A 142 -3.60 -12.34 -15.34
N ASP A 143 -4.09 -13.22 -16.21
CA ASP A 143 -5.27 -14.04 -15.92
C ASP A 143 -5.09 -15.01 -14.74
N SER A 144 -3.91 -15.17 -14.14
CA SER A 144 -3.72 -16.09 -13.01
C SER A 144 -2.82 -15.53 -11.91
N LYS A 145 -2.45 -14.24 -11.99
CA LYS A 145 -1.55 -13.61 -11.03
C LYS A 145 -1.80 -12.11 -10.90
N ILE A 146 -1.83 -11.62 -9.67
CA ILE A 146 -1.74 -10.20 -9.31
C ILE A 146 -0.51 -10.02 -8.43
N SER A 147 0.42 -9.14 -8.79
CA SER A 147 1.50 -8.71 -7.88
C SER A 147 1.31 -7.24 -7.51
N LEU A 148 1.25 -6.99 -6.20
CA LEU A 148 1.03 -5.68 -5.60
C LEU A 148 2.28 -5.25 -4.84
N ARG A 149 2.54 -3.94 -4.85
CA ARG A 149 3.64 -3.32 -4.10
C ARG A 149 3.13 -2.12 -3.30
N TYR A 150 3.54 -2.05 -2.05
CA TYR A 150 3.37 -0.87 -1.20
C TYR A 150 4.74 -0.43 -0.68
N THR A 151 5.03 0.87 -0.76
CA THR A 151 6.24 1.45 -0.19
C THR A 151 5.85 2.28 1.02
N LEU A 152 6.32 1.83 2.18
CA LEU A 152 6.16 2.53 3.44
C LEU A 152 7.31 3.53 3.60
N ASP A 153 6.97 4.77 3.94
CA ASP A 153 7.90 5.81 4.39
C ASP A 153 7.13 6.75 5.33
N GLU A 154 7.20 6.44 6.62
CA GLU A 154 6.42 7.11 7.65
C GLU A 154 7.31 7.60 8.79
N THR A 155 6.87 8.67 9.45
CA THR A 155 7.47 9.13 10.70
C THR A 155 6.36 9.34 11.71
N LEU A 156 6.48 8.68 12.86
CA LEU A 156 5.51 8.67 13.93
C LEU A 156 6.14 9.20 15.21
N ASP A 157 5.42 10.05 15.93
CA ASP A 157 5.79 10.50 17.27
C ASP A 157 4.99 9.71 18.30
N ILE A 158 5.67 8.80 19.01
CA ILE A 158 5.03 7.91 19.99
C ILE A 158 5.79 8.01 21.32
N PHE A 159 5.08 8.33 22.40
CA PHE A 159 5.63 8.41 23.77
C PHE A 159 6.89 9.28 23.92
N GLY A 160 7.03 10.35 23.14
CA GLY A 160 8.18 11.25 23.19
C GLY A 160 9.43 10.71 22.47
N ALA A 161 9.30 9.61 21.75
CA ALA A 161 10.25 9.19 20.73
C ALA A 161 9.70 9.53 19.34
N THR A 162 10.58 9.93 18.42
CA THR A 162 10.26 10.05 17.00
C THR A 162 10.81 8.83 16.29
N THR A 163 9.95 8.03 15.65
CA THR A 163 10.35 6.85 14.90
C THR A 163 10.07 7.07 13.41
N SER A 164 11.12 7.03 12.59
CA SER A 164 10.99 6.93 11.15
C SER A 164 11.08 5.47 10.73
N VAL A 165 10.21 5.04 9.81
CA VAL A 165 10.17 3.67 9.28
C VAL A 165 10.04 3.71 7.76
N SER A 166 10.80 2.87 7.08
CA SER A 166 10.69 2.68 5.63
C SER A 166 10.82 1.22 5.26
N ALA A 167 10.02 0.73 4.31
CA ALA A 167 10.11 -0.62 3.77
C ALA A 167 9.41 -0.74 2.42
N THR A 168 9.73 -1.77 1.65
CA THR A 168 8.95 -2.16 0.48
C THR A 168 8.23 -3.48 0.77
N TYR A 169 6.92 -3.47 0.67
CA TYR A 169 6.06 -4.65 0.79
C TYR A 169 5.68 -5.14 -0.60
N ASN A 170 5.85 -6.43 -0.86
CA ASN A 170 5.33 -7.08 -2.06
C ASN A 170 4.36 -8.19 -1.67
N MET A 171 3.23 -8.26 -2.38
CA MET A 171 2.21 -9.29 -2.23
C MET A 171 1.92 -9.92 -3.59
N THR A 172 1.78 -11.24 -3.64
CA THR A 172 1.36 -11.96 -4.85
C THR A 172 0.15 -12.83 -4.56
N LEU A 173 -0.88 -12.64 -5.38
CA LEU A 173 -2.12 -13.39 -5.38
C LEU A 173 -2.21 -14.23 -6.66
N THR A 174 -2.67 -15.48 -6.58
CA THR A 174 -2.79 -16.38 -7.74
C THR A 174 -4.09 -17.19 -7.72
N ARG A 175 -4.59 -17.59 -8.88
CA ARG A 175 -5.78 -18.44 -9.03
C ARG A 175 -5.54 -19.62 -9.96
#